data_AF-A0A629S0I1-F1
#
_entry.id   AF-A0A629S0I1-F1
#
_cell.length_a   1.000
_cell.length_b   1.000
_cell.length_c   1.000
_cell.angle_alpha   90.00
_cell.angle_beta   90.00
_cell.angle_gamma   90.00
#
_symmetry.space_group_name_H-M   'P 1'
#
loop_
_entity.id
_entity.type
_entity.pdbx_description
1 polymer ?
#
loop_
_entity_poly.entity_id
_entity_poly.type
_entity_poly.pdbx_seq_one_letter_code
_entity_poly.pdbx_strand_id
1 'polypeptide(L)'
;MNNESYNSKFQLVCRLISEACFTPVADIKGPHSLVVDLKMDSIELIDFLLKLEQANYRLDESIISSSLTVDDVVASMKSIRENDRNC
;
A
#
# COMPACT_ATOMS: atom_id res chain seq x y z
N MET A 1 -11.84 18.33 6.47
CA MET A 1 -11.97 17.38 5.33
C MET A 1 -10.77 16.47 5.42
N ASN A 2 -10.93 15.13 5.51
CA ASN A 2 -9.94 14.09 5.10
C ASN A 2 -10.23 12.69 5.68
N ASN A 3 -11.09 12.53 6.70
CA ASN A 3 -11.34 11.20 7.30
C ASN A 3 -11.99 10.19 6.35
N GLU A 4 -12.90 10.62 5.48
CA GLU A 4 -13.54 9.73 4.50
C GLU A 4 -12.58 9.26 3.40
N SER A 5 -11.77 10.19 2.87
CA SER A 5 -10.74 9.84 1.87
C SER A 5 -9.62 9.00 2.47
N TYR A 6 -9.29 9.19 3.75
CA TYR A 6 -8.31 8.34 4.44
C TYR A 6 -8.86 6.92 4.61
N ASN A 7 -10.10 6.80 5.08
CA ASN A 7 -10.72 5.51 5.34
C ASN A 7 -10.88 4.68 4.04
N SER A 8 -11.28 5.30 2.93
CA SER A 8 -11.39 4.59 1.64
C SER A 8 -10.02 4.10 1.13
N LYS A 9 -8.99 4.93 1.25
CA LYS A 9 -7.60 4.59 0.93
C LYS A 9 -7.06 3.47 1.83
N PHE A 10 -7.32 3.54 3.13
CA PHE A 10 -6.93 2.53 4.10
C PHE A 10 -7.58 1.19 3.79
N GLN A 11 -8.90 1.16 3.53
CA GLN A 11 -9.62 -0.05 3.13
C GLN A 11 -9.06 -0.66 1.85
N LEU A 12 -8.73 0.17 0.85
CA LEU A 12 -8.06 -0.29 -0.37
C LEU A 12 -6.71 -0.94 -0.04
N VAL A 13 -5.84 -0.25 0.70
CA VAL A 13 -4.51 -0.76 1.05
C VAL A 13 -4.60 -2.07 1.83
N CYS A 14 -5.45 -2.17 2.84
CA CYS A 14 -5.64 -3.41 3.59
C CYS A 14 -6.10 -4.56 2.70
N ARG A 15 -7.01 -4.32 1.75
CA ARG A 15 -7.44 -5.34 0.79
C ARG A 15 -6.28 -5.81 -0.09
N LEU A 16 -5.49 -4.88 -0.65
CA LEU A 16 -4.37 -5.23 -1.52
C LEU A 16 -3.27 -5.99 -0.78
N ILE A 17 -2.96 -5.60 0.47
CA ILE A 17 -2.04 -6.35 1.33
C ILE A 17 -2.57 -7.76 1.59
N SER A 18 -3.87 -7.89 1.91
CA SER A 18 -4.50 -9.18 2.15
C SER A 18 -4.40 -10.11 0.95
N GLU A 19 -4.58 -9.57 -0.26
CA GLU A 19 -4.40 -10.32 -1.51
C GLU A 19 -2.95 -10.74 -1.76
N ALA A 20 -1.97 -9.92 -1.39
CA ALA A 20 -0.55 -10.17 -1.64
C ALA A 20 0.08 -11.18 -0.66
N CYS A 21 -0.25 -11.08 0.64
CA CYS A 21 0.40 -11.88 1.70
C CYS A 21 -0.55 -12.80 2.48
N PHE A 22 -1.79 -12.95 2.02
CA PHE A 22 -2.82 -13.80 2.66
C PHE A 22 -3.17 -13.44 4.11
N THR A 23 -2.73 -12.29 4.61
CA THR A 23 -3.11 -11.79 5.94
C THR A 23 -4.57 -11.32 5.91
N PRO A 24 -5.44 -11.78 6.83
CA PRO A 24 -6.82 -11.30 6.88
C PRO A 24 -6.90 -9.78 7.09
N VAL A 25 -7.81 -9.10 6.40
CA VAL A 25 -8.01 -7.64 6.54
C VAL A 25 -8.22 -7.21 7.99
N ALA A 26 -8.88 -8.04 8.80
CA ALA A 26 -9.12 -7.77 10.22
C ALA A 26 -7.85 -7.73 11.09
N ASP A 27 -6.77 -8.35 10.62
CA ASP A 27 -5.49 -8.42 11.32
C ASP A 27 -4.49 -7.34 10.84
N ILE A 28 -4.86 -6.53 9.84
CA ILE A 28 -4.04 -5.45 9.29
C ILE A 28 -4.37 -4.14 10.01
N LYS A 29 -3.34 -3.48 10.56
CA LYS A 29 -3.48 -2.21 11.28
C LYS A 29 -2.52 -1.18 10.72
N GLY A 30 -2.91 0.09 10.84
CA GLY A 30 -2.12 1.24 10.40
C GLY A 30 -0.63 1.20 10.80
N PRO A 31 -0.32 0.96 12.09
CA PRO A 31 1.07 0.92 12.56
C PRO A 31 1.87 -0.33 12.14
N HIS A 32 1.26 -1.34 11.51
CA HIS A 32 1.99 -2.54 11.11
C HIS A 32 2.98 -2.21 10.00
N SER A 33 4.25 -2.58 10.19
CA SER A 33 5.26 -2.60 9.13
C SER A 33 4.91 -3.70 8.11
N LEU A 34 5.03 -3.37 6.82
CA LEU A 34 4.85 -4.33 5.74
C LEU A 34 5.83 -5.51 5.86
N VAL A 35 7.08 -5.25 6.24
CA VAL A 35 8.14 -6.25 6.29
C VAL A 35 8.21 -6.97 7.63
N VAL A 36 8.11 -6.24 8.73
CA VAL A 36 8.35 -6.81 10.07
C VAL A 36 7.09 -7.46 10.65
N ASP A 37 5.97 -6.75 10.61
CA ASP A 37 4.74 -7.20 11.25
C ASP A 37 3.90 -8.08 10.32
N LEU A 38 3.77 -7.67 9.05
CA LEU A 38 3.03 -8.41 8.03
C LEU A 38 3.89 -9.45 7.30
N LYS A 39 5.19 -9.50 7.60
CA LYS A 39 6.15 -10.50 7.10
C LYS A 39 6.19 -10.61 5.58
N MET A 40 5.92 -9.52 4.87
CA MET A 40 6.02 -9.49 3.42
C MET A 40 7.48 -9.57 3.01
N ASP A 41 7.81 -10.60 2.26
CA ASP A 41 9.07 -10.73 1.56
C ASP A 41 9.10 -9.85 0.29
N SER A 42 10.19 -9.91 -0.46
CA SER A 42 10.33 -9.11 -1.68
C SER A 42 9.29 -9.46 -2.75
N ILE A 43 8.83 -10.71 -2.84
CA ILE A 43 7.84 -11.15 -3.81
C ILE A 43 6.47 -10.56 -3.45
N GLU A 44 6.05 -10.69 -2.19
CA GLU A 44 4.77 -10.14 -1.73
C GLU A 44 4.76 -8.61 -1.79
N LEU A 45 5.89 -7.95 -1.49
CA LEU A 45 6.03 -6.50 -1.68
C LEU A 45 5.87 -6.09 -3.14
N ILE A 46 6.51 -6.81 -4.08
CA ILE A 46 6.38 -6.52 -5.51
C ILE A 46 4.92 -6.70 -5.96
N ASP A 47 4.26 -7.80 -5.57
CA ASP A 47 2.86 -8.04 -5.92
C ASP A 47 1.95 -6.92 -5.38
N PHE A 48 2.17 -6.49 -4.14
CA PHE A 48 1.46 -5.37 -3.54
C PHE A 48 1.66 -4.05 -4.31
N LEU A 49 2.89 -3.73 -4.71
CA LEU A 49 3.19 -2.52 -5.48
C LEU A 49 2.51 -2.55 -6.86
N LEU A 50 2.56 -3.69 -7.56
CA LEU A 50 1.88 -3.87 -8.84
C LEU A 50 0.35 -3.70 -8.70
N LYS A 51 -0.23 -4.24 -7.62
CA LYS A 51 -1.65 -4.08 -7.31
C LYS A 51 -2.04 -2.64 -7.00
N LEU A 52 -1.17 -1.88 -6.31
CA LEU A 52 -1.37 -0.44 -6.11
C LEU A 52 -1.43 0.29 -7.45
N GLU A 53 -0.51 0.00 -8.36
CA GLU A 53 -0.47 0.61 -9.69
C GLU A 53 -1.70 0.29 -10.52
N GLN A 54 -2.16 -0.96 -10.49
CA GLN A 54 -3.42 -1.40 -11.10
C GLN A 54 -4.64 -0.64 -10.52
N ALA A 55 -4.57 -0.25 -9.25
CA ALA A 55 -5.57 0.59 -8.60
C ALA A 55 -5.39 2.10 -8.88
N ASN A 56 -4.51 2.48 -9.83
CA ASN A 56 -4.12 3.85 -10.17
C ASN A 56 -3.44 4.61 -9.02
N TYR A 57 -2.68 3.91 -8.18
CA TYR A 57 -1.84 4.52 -7.15
C TYR A 57 -0.39 4.08 -7.31
N ARG A 58 0.55 4.97 -7.00
CA ARG A 58 1.97 4.60 -6.88
C ARG A 58 2.54 5.05 -5.56
N LEU A 59 3.57 4.34 -5.13
CA LEU A 59 4.45 4.72 -4.03
C LEU A 59 5.75 5.28 -4.62
N ASP A 60 6.40 6.19 -3.89
CA ASP A 60 7.76 6.59 -4.23
C ASP A 60 8.72 5.49 -3.74
N GLU A 61 9.55 4.94 -4.62
CA GLU A 61 10.46 3.85 -4.26
C GLU A 61 11.41 4.23 -3.11
N SER A 62 11.73 5.52 -2.94
CA SER A 62 12.61 6.01 -1.88
C SER A 62 12.09 5.79 -0.46
N ILE A 63 10.78 5.56 -0.29
CA ILE A 63 10.18 5.31 1.03
C ILE A 63 10.11 3.82 1.38
N ILE A 64 10.42 2.93 0.42
CA ILE A 64 10.39 1.49 0.61
C ILE A 64 11.53 1.11 1.55
N SER A 65 11.17 0.65 2.74
CA SER A 65 12.09 0.24 3.79
C SER A 65 11.43 -0.80 4.69
N SER A 66 12.22 -1.49 5.51
CA SER A 66 11.67 -2.42 6.51
C SER A 66 10.80 -1.75 7.58
N SER A 67 10.87 -0.42 7.70
CA SER A 67 10.04 0.38 8.61
C SER A 67 8.77 0.95 7.97
N LEU A 68 8.53 0.72 6.67
CA LEU A 68 7.36 1.26 5.98
C LEU A 68 6.06 0.65 6.56
N THR A 69 5.18 1.49 7.11
CA THR A 69 3.90 1.06 7.70
C THR A 69 2.72 1.20 6.75
N VAL A 70 1.58 0.58 7.10
CA VAL A 70 0.32 0.74 6.36
C VAL A 70 -0.14 2.20 6.35
N ASP A 71 -0.03 2.92 7.46
CA ASP A 71 -0.39 4.34 7.52
C ASP A 71 0.53 5.20 6.63
N ASP A 72 1.83 4.89 6.59
CA ASP A 72 2.78 5.58 5.71
C ASP A 72 2.41 5.39 4.23
N VAL A 73 1.99 4.18 3.83
CA VAL A 73 1.51 3.93 2.47
C VAL A 73 0.28 4.77 2.17
N VAL A 74 -0.72 4.76 3.05
CA VAL A 74 -1.97 5.50 2.85
C VAL A 74 -1.71 7.00 2.73
N ALA A 75 -0.79 7.53 3.54
CA ALA A 75 -0.39 8.93 3.53
C ALA A 75 0.43 9.31 2.29
N SER A 76 1.29 8.41 1.82
CA SER A 76 2.28 8.72 0.78
C SER A 76 1.84 8.37 -0.64
N MET A 77 0.88 7.45 -0.80
CA MET A 77 0.46 7.01 -2.13
C MET A 77 -0.23 8.12 -2.93
N LYS A 78 0.17 8.25 -4.19
CA LYS A 78 -0.30 9.28 -5.11
C LYS A 78 -1.09 8.63 -6.23
N SER A 79 -2.20 9.26 -6.61
CA SER A 79 -2.96 8.80 -7.78
C SER A 79 -2.14 9.03 -9.04
N ILE A 80 -2.04 7.99 -9.86
CA ILE A 80 -1.44 8.05 -11.20
C ILE A 80 -2.44 8.78 -12.10
N ARG A 81 -2.04 9.91 -12.67
CA ARG A 81 -2.81 10.61 -13.71
C ARG A 81 -2.45 10.03 -15.07
N GLU A 82 -3.40 9.97 -15.99
CA GLU A 82 -3.21 9.37 -17.32
C GLU A 82 -2.08 10.01 -18.15
N ASN A 83 -1.67 11.24 -17.84
CA ASN A 83 -0.56 11.94 -18.51
C ASN A 83 0.85 11.47 -18.09
N ASP A 84 0.99 10.64 -17.05
CA ASP A 84 2.30 10.15 -16.58
C ASP A 84 2.75 8.86 -17.31
N ARG A 85 1.96 8.34 -18.26
CA ARG A 85 2.24 7.08 -18.99
C ARG A 85 3.12 7.24 -20.25
N ASN A 86 3.55 8.46 -20.58
CA ASN A 86 4.45 8.73 -21.70
C ASN A 86 5.87 9.04 -21.20
N CYS A 87 6.62 8.00 -20.84
CA CYS A 87 8.08 8.00 -20.86
C CYS A 87 8.55 6.63 -21.37
#